data_AF-E3MFT7-F1
#
_entry.id   AF-E3MFT7-F1
#
_cell.length_a   1.000
_cell.length_b   1.000
_cell.length_c   1.000
_cell.angle_alpha   90.00
_cell.angle_beta   90.00
_cell.angle_gamma   90.00
#
_symmetry.space_group_name_H-M   'P 1'
#
loop_
_entity.id
_entity.type
_entity.pdbx_description
1 polymer ?
#
loop_
_entity_poly.entity_id
_entity_poly.type
_entity_poly.pdbx_seq_one_letter_code
_entity_poly.pdbx_strand_id
1 'polypeptide(L)'
;MKIEDSMELPVILVASGVLLPGASLKIPIKSKLNIRTIEQHLTRGGAVANNYVVIAYKVSPDKVYEVGTIAYVEKLFGWTFNSTVHYSLDVVGLHRANIDKLSLPTCVVSKIVDSPGADFNHTSIESLISGAKLLALNSSSKNISHEILNLIDEHDYTKLADLCVSLIKFLGFKQLLEFLGTKEPEKRIDLCVKWMGERNENNTLELKLPSSIVPASQKPQNKGRKVPNAKNQVEQLEETLNGIEFTEEISDRVFSELHRLKNMNSQQSEYNILLNWLELVAALPWNTSTVDDIEISKARTILAESHEAMDDVKQRVLEHLAVCKMNNSVNGMILCFTGPPGIGKTSIAKAIAQSMGRKFQR
;
A
#
# COMPACT_ATOMS: atom_id res chain seq x y z
N MET A 1 15.42 30.49 7.40
CA MET A 1 14.73 31.45 6.51
C MET A 1 13.43 31.83 7.22
N LYS A 2 13.24 33.09 7.61
CA LYS A 2 11.98 33.55 8.23
C LYS A 2 10.88 33.36 7.17
N ILE A 3 9.89 32.55 7.49
CA ILE A 3 8.84 32.15 6.55
C ILE A 3 7.84 33.31 6.49
N GLU A 4 7.91 34.12 5.43
CA GLU A 4 6.94 35.20 5.15
C GLU A 4 5.53 34.62 4.86
N ASP A 5 4.50 35.42 5.15
CA ASP A 5 3.08 35.03 5.16
C ASP A 5 2.52 34.55 3.79
N SER A 6 3.24 34.77 2.69
CA SER A 6 2.87 34.32 1.35
C SER A 6 4.11 33.95 0.53
N MET A 7 4.17 32.73 -0.01
CA MET A 7 5.30 32.20 -0.77
C MET A 7 4.87 31.66 -2.12
N GLU A 8 5.69 31.87 -3.16
CA GLU A 8 5.53 31.19 -4.44
C GLU A 8 6.40 29.94 -4.51
N LEU A 9 5.76 28.76 -4.66
CA LEU A 9 6.43 27.46 -4.68
C LEU A 9 5.96 26.61 -5.86
N PRO A 10 6.81 25.70 -6.37
CA PRO A 10 6.40 24.73 -7.39
C PRO A 10 5.33 23.79 -6.84
N VAL A 11 4.30 23.51 -7.65
CA VAL A 11 3.15 22.70 -7.22
C VAL A 11 3.12 21.34 -7.92
N ILE A 12 2.91 20.29 -7.13
CA ILE A 12 2.69 18.93 -7.62
C ILE A 12 1.23 18.55 -7.34
N LEU A 13 0.49 18.28 -8.42
CA LEU A 13 -0.91 17.87 -8.33
C LEU A 13 -1.02 16.36 -8.11
N VAL A 14 -1.68 15.97 -7.03
CA VAL A 14 -1.88 14.56 -6.63
C VAL A 14 -3.36 14.24 -6.58
N ALA A 15 -3.75 13.08 -7.10
CA ALA A 15 -5.15 12.61 -7.10
C ALA A 15 -5.41 11.45 -6.12
N SER A 16 -4.37 10.95 -5.45
CA SER A 16 -4.46 9.82 -4.52
C SER A 16 -3.37 9.89 -3.46
N GLY A 17 -3.72 9.62 -2.21
CA GLY A 17 -2.83 9.78 -1.06
C GLY A 17 -2.74 11.23 -0.60
N VAL A 18 -2.69 11.43 0.71
CA VAL A 18 -2.58 12.76 1.34
C VAL A 18 -1.31 12.78 2.16
N LEU A 19 -0.48 13.81 1.93
CA LEU A 19 0.73 14.05 2.71
C LEU A 19 0.37 14.94 3.91
N LEU A 20 0.37 14.36 5.11
CA LEU A 20 0.24 15.14 6.35
C LEU A 20 1.61 15.69 6.79
N PRO A 21 1.65 16.78 7.57
CA PRO A 21 2.88 17.25 8.19
C PRO A 21 3.55 16.16 9.04
N GLY A 22 4.88 16.08 9.00
CA GLY A 22 5.69 15.05 9.67
C GLY A 22 5.71 13.70 8.95
N ALA A 23 4.76 13.41 8.05
CA ALA A 23 4.73 12.16 7.31
C ALA A 23 5.61 12.22 6.06
N SER A 24 6.08 11.06 5.61
CA SER A 24 6.72 10.90 4.30
C SER A 24 5.78 10.21 3.31
N LEU A 25 5.84 10.61 2.04
CA LEU A 25 5.06 10.02 0.96
C LEU A 25 5.90 9.87 -0.30
N LYS A 26 5.82 8.69 -0.91
CA LYS A 26 6.40 8.41 -2.22
C LYS A 26 5.36 8.62 -3.31
N ILE A 27 5.61 9.58 -4.19
CA ILE A 27 4.67 10.02 -5.22
C ILE A 27 5.21 9.61 -6.60
N PRO A 28 4.59 8.62 -7.28
CA PRO A 28 4.91 8.33 -8.67
C PRO A 28 4.33 9.41 -9.58
N ILE A 29 5.18 10.04 -10.39
CA ILE A 29 4.83 11.15 -11.25
C ILE A 29 4.63 10.64 -12.68
N LYS A 30 3.37 10.68 -13.15
CA LYS A 30 2.99 10.28 -14.52
C LYS A 30 2.42 11.43 -15.35
N SER A 31 1.93 12.49 -14.70
CA SER A 31 1.27 13.61 -15.37
C SER A 31 2.29 14.49 -16.08
N LYS A 32 2.04 14.83 -17.35
CA LYS A 32 2.86 15.77 -18.13
C LYS A 32 3.03 17.13 -17.44
N LEU A 33 2.00 17.59 -16.71
CA LEU A 33 2.07 18.84 -15.97
C LEU A 33 3.08 18.77 -14.82
N ASN A 34 3.00 17.71 -14.01
CA ASN A 34 3.94 17.52 -12.89
C ASN A 34 5.38 17.27 -13.39
N ILE A 35 5.54 16.56 -14.51
CA ILE A 35 6.86 16.36 -15.15
C ILE A 35 7.46 17.73 -15.53
N ARG A 36 6.67 18.61 -16.17
CA ARG A 36 7.12 19.98 -16.48
C ARG A 36 7.50 20.77 -15.24
N THR A 37 6.73 20.69 -14.15
CA THR A 37 7.09 21.34 -12.88
C THR A 37 8.44 20.85 -12.37
N ILE A 38 8.68 19.53 -12.40
CA ILE A 38 9.96 18.94 -11.96
C ILE A 38 11.11 19.42 -12.85
N GLU A 39 10.96 19.33 -14.16
CA GLU A 39 12.00 19.72 -15.11
C GLU A 39 12.37 21.20 -15.02
N GLN A 40 11.39 22.08 -14.75
CA GLN A 40 11.60 23.52 -14.71
C GLN A 40 12.10 24.05 -13.35
N HIS A 41 11.61 23.49 -12.25
CA HIS A 41 11.84 24.03 -10.91
C HIS A 41 12.65 23.12 -9.99
N LEU A 42 12.60 21.80 -10.20
CA LEU A 42 13.29 20.85 -9.33
C LEU A 42 14.62 20.41 -9.92
N THR A 43 14.78 20.30 -11.24
CA THR A 43 16.06 19.91 -11.85
C THR A 43 16.72 21.10 -12.55
N ARG A 44 17.84 21.61 -12.02
CA ARG A 44 18.75 22.47 -12.79
C ARG A 44 20.11 21.78 -12.90
N GLY A 45 20.51 21.41 -14.12
CA GLY A 45 21.82 20.80 -14.37
C GLY A 45 22.05 19.44 -13.68
N GLY A 46 20.99 18.67 -13.40
CA GLY A 46 21.08 17.36 -12.74
C GLY A 46 21.07 17.39 -11.21
N ALA A 47 21.04 18.58 -10.58
CA ALA A 47 20.89 18.74 -9.12
C ALA A 47 19.51 19.29 -8.75
N VAL A 48 19.04 18.98 -7.53
CA VAL A 48 17.78 19.52 -6.99
C VAL A 48 17.98 21.01 -6.69
N ALA A 49 17.35 21.86 -7.50
CA ALA A 49 17.53 23.31 -7.44
C ALA A 49 16.67 23.97 -6.35
N ASN A 50 15.51 23.39 -6.07
CA ASN A 50 14.57 23.87 -5.07
C ASN A 50 14.06 22.66 -4.30
N ASN A 51 14.29 22.61 -2.98
CA ASN A 51 13.92 21.43 -2.20
C ASN A 51 12.51 21.53 -1.62
N TYR A 52 11.80 22.64 -1.84
CA TYR A 52 10.45 22.84 -1.33
C TYR A 52 9.42 22.79 -2.46
N VAL A 53 8.37 22.01 -2.24
CA VAL A 53 7.23 21.86 -3.15
C VAL A 53 5.94 21.98 -2.38
N VAL A 54 4.87 22.36 -3.06
CA VAL A 54 3.52 22.26 -2.53
C VAL A 54 2.84 21.05 -3.14
N ILE A 55 2.37 20.14 -2.30
CA ILE A 55 1.49 19.06 -2.71
C ILE A 55 0.05 19.59 -2.65
N ALA A 56 -0.57 19.68 -3.82
CA ALA A 56 -1.96 20.11 -3.97
C ALA A 56 -2.83 18.94 -4.43
N TYR A 57 -4.03 18.83 -3.86
CA TYR A 57 -4.87 17.65 -4.00
C TYR A 57 -6.02 17.89 -4.97
N LYS A 58 -6.13 17.04 -5.98
CA LYS A 58 -7.19 17.11 -6.98
C LYS A 58 -8.43 16.37 -6.50
N VAL A 59 -9.51 17.10 -6.24
CA VAL A 59 -10.80 16.54 -5.77
C VAL A 59 -11.68 16.13 -6.95
N SER A 60 -11.63 16.91 -8.05
CA SER A 60 -12.33 16.61 -9.30
C SER A 60 -11.46 17.02 -10.49
N PRO A 61 -11.81 16.68 -11.75
CA PRO A 61 -11.04 17.03 -12.94
C PRO A 61 -10.61 18.50 -13.02
N ASP A 62 -11.43 19.40 -12.49
CA ASP A 62 -11.24 20.85 -12.57
C ASP A 62 -11.10 21.53 -11.20
N LYS A 63 -11.24 20.78 -10.09
CA LYS A 63 -11.18 21.35 -8.73
C LYS A 63 -10.01 20.81 -7.93
N VAL A 64 -9.21 21.73 -7.40
CA VAL A 64 -8.14 21.48 -6.44
C VAL A 64 -8.66 21.85 -5.04
N TYR A 65 -8.22 21.09 -4.03
CA TYR A 65 -8.55 21.35 -2.63
C TYR A 65 -7.87 22.63 -2.15
N GLU A 66 -8.55 23.40 -1.29
CA GLU A 66 -8.08 24.72 -0.83
C GLU A 66 -6.83 24.63 0.03
N VAL A 67 -6.65 23.53 0.75
CA VAL A 67 -5.49 23.30 1.64
C VAL A 67 -4.52 22.31 0.99
N GLY A 68 -3.26 22.71 0.90
CA GLY A 68 -2.14 21.89 0.47
C GLY A 68 -1.16 21.62 1.60
N THR A 69 -0.13 20.85 1.28
CA THR A 69 0.99 20.57 2.20
C THR A 69 2.28 21.08 1.59
N ILE A 70 2.98 21.97 2.29
CA ILE A 70 4.35 22.35 1.98
C ILE A 70 5.23 21.17 2.37
N ALA A 71 5.99 20.65 1.42
CA ALA A 71 6.80 19.47 1.57
C ALA A 71 8.25 19.72 1.16
N TYR A 72 9.15 19.04 1.84
CA TYR A 72 10.56 18.94 1.47
C TYR A 72 10.77 17.75 0.56
N VAL A 73 11.48 17.94 -0.54
CA VAL A 73 11.90 16.88 -1.46
C VAL A 73 13.17 16.25 -0.92
N GLU A 74 13.05 15.03 -0.39
CA GLU A 74 14.21 14.26 0.06
C GLU A 74 14.97 13.66 -1.10
N LYS A 75 14.25 13.01 -2.04
CA LYS A 75 14.83 12.32 -3.18
C LYS A 75 13.95 12.46 -4.42
N LEU A 76 14.61 12.65 -5.56
CA LEU A 76 14.01 12.61 -6.87
C LEU A 76 14.67 11.48 -7.67
N PHE A 77 13.89 10.47 -8.04
CA PHE A 77 14.33 9.39 -8.92
C PHE A 77 13.75 9.60 -10.30
N GLY A 78 14.60 9.65 -11.33
CA GLY A 78 14.19 9.67 -12.72
C GLY A 78 14.67 8.41 -13.43
N TRP A 79 13.80 7.76 -14.20
CA TRP A 79 14.21 6.71 -15.13
C TRP A 79 13.47 6.88 -16.45
N THR A 80 14.07 6.38 -17.53
CA THR A 80 13.47 6.44 -18.85
C THR A 80 13.05 5.03 -19.26
N PHE A 81 11.82 4.88 -19.70
CA PHE A 81 11.29 3.63 -20.26
C PHE A 81 10.51 3.96 -21.53
N ASN A 82 10.76 3.24 -22.64
CA ASN A 82 10.10 3.47 -23.93
C ASN A 82 10.12 4.94 -24.42
N SER A 83 11.23 5.64 -24.25
CA SER A 83 11.39 7.07 -24.58
C SER A 83 10.50 8.03 -23.78
N THR A 84 9.84 7.56 -22.72
CA THR A 84 9.14 8.39 -21.75
C THR A 84 9.91 8.45 -20.43
N VAL A 85 10.13 9.66 -19.93
CA VAL A 85 10.75 9.88 -18.63
C VAL A 85 9.69 9.73 -17.55
N HIS A 86 10.01 8.93 -16.54
CA HIS A 86 9.21 8.73 -15.34
C HIS A 86 9.97 9.26 -14.14
N TYR A 87 9.25 9.94 -13.24
CA TYR A 87 9.81 10.40 -11.99
C TYR A 87 9.10 9.75 -10.80
N SER A 88 9.83 9.52 -9.73
CA SER A 88 9.29 9.25 -8.41
C SER A 88 9.87 10.27 -7.44
N LEU A 89 9.00 10.92 -6.69
CA LEU A 89 9.35 11.94 -5.73
C LEU A 89 9.12 11.41 -4.33
N ASP A 90 10.17 11.38 -3.51
CA ASP A 90 10.06 11.07 -2.08
C ASP A 90 10.02 12.41 -1.34
N VAL A 91 8.91 12.69 -0.66
CA VAL A 91 8.66 13.97 0.01
C VAL A 91 8.31 13.79 1.47
N VAL A 92 8.68 14.76 2.31
CA VAL A 92 8.31 14.86 3.72
C VAL A 92 7.47 16.11 3.93
N GLY A 93 6.29 15.96 4.52
CA GLY A 93 5.39 17.08 4.82
C GLY A 93 5.95 17.93 5.95
N LEU A 94 5.99 19.25 5.78
CA LEU A 94 6.48 20.17 6.81
C LEU A 94 5.32 20.93 7.45
N HIS A 95 4.50 21.59 6.64
CA HIS A 95 3.45 22.48 7.12
C HIS A 95 2.22 22.42 6.23
N ARG A 96 1.05 22.68 6.82
CA ARG A 96 -0.17 22.96 6.06
C ARG A 96 -0.08 24.35 5.44
N ALA A 97 -0.69 24.53 4.28
CA ALA A 97 -0.78 25.84 3.64
C ALA A 97 -2.10 26.00 2.90
N ASN A 98 -2.67 27.22 2.92
CA ASN A 98 -3.77 27.55 2.01
C ASN A 98 -3.19 27.87 0.63
N ILE A 99 -3.90 27.45 -0.41
CA ILE A 99 -3.57 27.78 -1.80
C ILE A 99 -4.31 29.06 -2.17
N ASP A 100 -3.63 30.19 -2.09
CA ASP A 100 -4.21 31.50 -2.37
C ASP A 100 -4.37 31.72 -3.89
N LYS A 101 -3.38 31.27 -4.67
CA LYS A 101 -3.44 31.34 -6.14
C LYS A 101 -2.72 30.17 -6.77
N LEU A 102 -3.44 29.40 -7.59
CA LEU A 102 -2.87 28.32 -8.39
C LEU A 102 -2.49 28.84 -9.78
N SER A 103 -1.22 28.78 -10.15
CA SER A 103 -0.69 29.26 -11.44
C SER A 103 0.36 28.30 -11.98
N LEU A 104 -0.08 27.15 -12.49
CA LEU A 104 0.78 26.06 -12.93
C LEU A 104 1.91 26.56 -13.85
N PRO A 105 3.19 26.21 -13.57
CA PRO A 105 3.67 25.16 -12.66
C PRO A 105 3.91 25.59 -11.19
N THR A 106 3.63 26.84 -10.82
CA THR A 106 3.81 27.35 -9.45
C THR A 106 2.46 27.63 -8.76
N CYS A 107 2.50 27.89 -7.46
CA CYS A 107 1.36 28.38 -6.71
C CYS A 107 1.82 29.33 -5.61
N VAL A 108 0.99 30.33 -5.32
CA VAL A 108 1.13 31.20 -4.16
C VAL A 108 0.39 30.56 -3.00
N VAL A 109 1.08 30.36 -1.89
CA VAL A 109 0.56 29.71 -0.69
C VAL A 109 0.86 30.50 0.57
N SER A 110 -0.06 30.47 1.52
CA SER A 110 0.10 31.01 2.87
C SER A 110 0.17 29.88 3.90
N LYS A 111 1.19 29.91 4.76
CA LYS A 111 1.38 28.88 5.78
C LYS A 111 0.25 28.97 6.83
N ILE A 112 -0.35 27.82 7.14
CA ILE A 112 -1.28 27.72 8.27
C ILE A 112 -0.44 27.46 9.52
N VAL A 113 -0.50 28.39 10.47
CA VAL A 113 0.17 28.27 11.77
C VAL A 113 -0.89 27.94 12.81
N ASP A 114 -0.62 26.91 13.61
CA ASP A 114 -1.49 26.53 14.71
C ASP A 114 -1.41 27.60 15.82
N SER A 115 -2.55 27.94 16.41
CA SER A 115 -2.62 28.92 17.50
C SER A 115 -1.82 28.41 18.71
N PRO A 116 -0.77 29.14 19.16
CA PRO A 116 -0.02 28.73 20.34
C PRO A 116 -0.92 28.80 21.57
N GLY A 117 -1.04 27.69 22.31
CA GLY A 117 -1.82 27.61 23.55
C GLY A 117 -3.29 27.20 23.38
N ALA A 118 -3.62 26.33 22.42
CA ALA A 118 -4.94 25.69 22.39
C ALA A 118 -5.19 24.92 23.70
N ASP A 119 -6.35 25.14 24.32
CA ASP A 119 -6.76 24.48 25.56
C ASP A 119 -7.25 23.07 25.20
N PHE A 120 -6.32 22.14 25.16
CA PHE A 120 -6.63 20.75 24.87
C PHE A 120 -7.34 20.09 26.04
N ASN A 121 -8.39 19.32 25.74
CA ASN A 121 -9.04 18.49 26.75
C ASN A 121 -8.05 17.40 27.25
N HIS A 122 -7.83 17.33 28.56
CA HIS A 122 -6.88 16.41 29.18
C HIS A 122 -7.17 14.95 28.82
N THR A 123 -8.45 14.58 28.74
CA THR A 123 -8.88 13.22 28.39
C THR A 123 -8.55 12.84 26.95
N SER A 124 -8.69 13.78 26.00
CA SER A 124 -8.31 13.58 24.60
C SER A 124 -6.79 13.41 24.46
N ILE A 125 -5.99 14.17 25.21
CA ILE A 125 -4.52 14.04 25.20
C ILE A 125 -4.08 12.68 25.74
N GLU A 126 -4.60 12.26 26.91
CA GLU A 126 -4.23 10.96 27.49
C GLU A 126 -4.57 9.80 26.55
N SER A 127 -5.73 9.89 25.90
CA SER A 127 -6.16 8.92 24.89
C SER A 127 -5.24 8.93 23.67
N LEU A 128 -4.83 10.12 23.21
CA LEU A 128 -3.90 10.29 22.11
C LEU A 128 -2.53 9.66 22.43
N ILE A 129 -1.95 9.97 23.59
CA ILE A 129 -0.66 9.43 24.03
C ILE A 129 -0.72 7.91 24.15
N SER A 130 -1.79 7.38 24.74
CA SER A 130 -1.98 5.94 24.90
C SER A 130 -2.08 5.22 23.55
N GLY A 131 -2.86 5.79 22.62
CA GLY A 131 -2.97 5.29 21.25
C GLY A 131 -1.65 5.37 20.48
N ALA A 132 -0.94 6.49 20.59
CA ALA A 132 0.35 6.71 19.95
C ALA A 132 1.42 5.72 20.44
N LYS A 133 1.50 5.46 21.75
CA LYS A 133 2.38 4.43 22.33
C LYS A 133 2.07 3.05 21.78
N LEU A 134 0.79 2.70 21.66
CA LEU A 134 0.37 1.42 21.07
C LEU A 134 0.77 1.33 19.59
N LEU A 135 0.64 2.41 18.83
CA LEU A 135 1.10 2.47 17.44
C LEU A 135 2.62 2.32 17.35
N ALA A 136 3.38 2.97 18.24
CA ALA A 136 4.83 2.86 18.29
C ALA A 136 5.31 1.43 18.60
N LEU A 137 4.60 0.70 19.47
CA LEU A 137 4.89 -0.70 19.79
C LEU A 137 4.57 -1.65 18.62
N ASN A 138 3.51 -1.38 17.88
CA ASN A 138 3.08 -2.19 16.74
C ASN A 138 3.80 -1.82 15.42
N SER A 139 4.53 -0.71 15.39
CA SER A 139 5.25 -0.26 14.20
C SER A 139 6.52 -1.10 14.00
N SER A 140 6.68 -1.67 12.81
CA SER A 140 7.88 -2.44 12.45
C SER A 140 9.13 -1.57 12.27
N SER A 141 8.96 -0.25 12.10
CA SER A 141 10.05 0.69 11.85
C SER A 141 10.47 1.41 13.14
N LYS A 142 11.67 1.12 13.64
CA LYS A 142 12.23 1.74 14.85
C LYS A 142 12.24 3.27 14.79
N ASN A 143 12.50 3.86 13.63
CA ASN A 143 12.58 5.31 13.46
C ASN A 143 11.26 6.02 13.81
N ILE A 144 10.13 5.48 13.31
CA ILE A 144 8.80 6.05 13.57
C ILE A 144 8.45 5.92 15.06
N SER A 145 8.80 4.79 15.69
CA SER A 145 8.58 4.61 17.13
C SER A 145 9.37 5.62 17.96
N HIS A 146 10.62 5.90 17.62
CA HIS A 146 11.42 6.94 18.28
C HIS A 146 10.85 8.34 18.07
N GLU A 147 10.39 8.67 16.86
CA GLU A 147 9.81 9.96 16.55
C GLU A 147 8.50 10.21 17.32
N ILE A 148 7.64 9.20 17.44
CA ILE A 148 6.44 9.25 18.29
C ILE A 148 6.81 9.53 19.75
N LEU A 149 7.81 8.82 20.30
CA LEU A 149 8.23 9.00 21.69
C LEU A 149 8.81 10.40 21.92
N ASN A 150 9.64 10.89 21.00
CA ASN A 150 10.20 12.24 21.08
C ASN A 150 9.10 13.32 21.05
N LEU A 151 8.09 13.19 20.19
CA LEU A 151 6.97 14.14 20.12
C LEU A 151 6.11 14.13 21.40
N ILE A 152 6.00 12.97 22.08
CA ILE A 152 5.35 12.86 23.38
C ILE A 152 6.15 13.61 24.45
N ASP A 153 7.48 13.46 24.46
CA ASP A 153 8.37 14.11 25.42
C ASP A 153 8.47 15.64 25.19
N GLU A 154 8.39 16.09 23.94
CA GLU A 154 8.35 17.51 23.57
C GLU A 154 6.98 18.18 23.78
N HIS A 155 5.95 17.42 24.17
CA HIS A 155 4.56 17.89 24.34
C HIS A 155 3.94 18.51 23.06
N ASP A 156 4.38 18.09 21.86
CA ASP A 156 3.80 18.54 20.59
C ASP A 156 2.68 17.61 20.11
N TYR A 157 1.52 17.73 20.75
CA TYR A 157 0.35 16.88 20.50
C TYR A 157 -0.24 17.04 19.10
N THR A 158 -0.02 18.20 18.48
CA THR A 158 -0.59 18.50 17.17
C THR A 158 0.17 17.75 16.08
N LYS A 159 1.50 17.78 16.12
CA LYS A 159 2.33 16.96 15.23
C LYS A 159 2.17 15.47 15.52
N LEU A 160 2.02 15.10 16.80
CA LEU A 160 1.74 13.71 17.19
C LEU A 160 0.46 13.19 16.53
N ALA A 161 -0.63 13.98 16.55
CA ALA A 161 -1.89 13.61 15.89
C ALA A 161 -1.71 13.45 14.37
N ASP A 162 -1.00 14.37 13.72
CA ASP A 162 -0.74 14.30 12.28
C ASP A 162 0.04 13.03 11.90
N LEU A 163 1.09 12.71 12.67
CA LEU A 163 1.89 11.51 12.48
C LEU A 163 1.04 10.25 12.72
N CYS A 164 0.27 10.19 13.81
CA CYS A 164 -0.59 9.05 14.11
C CYS A 164 -1.60 8.79 13.00
N VAL A 165 -2.32 9.82 12.53
CA VAL A 165 -3.29 9.68 11.43
C VAL A 165 -2.62 9.20 10.14
N SER A 166 -1.39 9.65 9.85
CA SER A 166 -0.64 9.19 8.67
C SER A 166 -0.33 7.69 8.66
N LEU A 167 -0.26 7.06 9.85
CA LEU A 167 -0.01 5.63 10.02
C LEU A 167 -1.27 4.77 9.90
N ILE A 168 -2.47 5.39 9.93
CA ILE A 168 -3.75 4.68 9.88
C ILE A 168 -4.12 4.35 8.43
N LYS A 169 -3.91 3.09 8.04
CA LYS A 169 -4.10 2.62 6.66
C LYS A 169 -5.55 2.53 6.15
N PHE A 170 -6.56 2.46 7.03
CA PHE A 170 -7.96 2.27 6.59
C PHE A 170 -8.65 3.57 6.18
N LEU A 171 -8.04 4.73 6.44
CA LEU A 171 -8.64 6.03 6.12
C LEU A 171 -8.64 6.27 4.62
N GLY A 172 -9.79 6.69 4.11
CA GLY A 172 -9.96 7.04 2.71
C GLY A 172 -9.35 8.40 2.36
N PHE A 173 -9.07 8.64 1.08
CA PHE A 173 -8.54 9.90 0.56
C PHE A 173 -9.37 11.13 1.01
N LYS A 174 -10.70 11.03 0.96
CA LYS A 174 -11.60 12.12 1.35
C LYS A 174 -11.50 12.45 2.85
N GLN A 175 -11.38 11.44 3.71
CA GLN A 175 -11.26 11.63 5.17
C GLN A 175 -9.92 12.29 5.54
N LEU A 176 -8.84 11.87 4.88
CA LEU A 176 -7.52 12.48 5.09
C LEU A 176 -7.48 13.94 4.60
N LEU A 177 -8.17 14.27 3.50
CA LEU A 177 -8.30 15.66 3.03
C LEU A 177 -9.11 16.51 4.01
N GLU A 178 -10.19 15.96 4.55
CA GLU A 178 -10.99 16.63 5.57
C GLU A 178 -10.13 16.92 6.81
N PHE A 179 -9.36 15.94 7.28
CA PHE A 179 -8.41 16.10 8.38
C PHE A 179 -7.34 17.18 8.10
N LEU A 180 -6.79 17.19 6.88
CA LEU A 180 -5.83 18.21 6.47
C LEU A 180 -6.47 19.62 6.46
N GLY A 181 -7.73 19.72 6.07
CA GLY A 181 -8.49 20.97 6.01
C GLY A 181 -8.93 21.52 7.38
N THR A 182 -8.95 20.69 8.42
CA THR A 182 -9.30 21.12 9.77
C THR A 182 -8.19 22.00 10.36
N LYS A 183 -8.46 23.31 10.45
CA LYS A 183 -7.50 24.32 10.96
C LYS A 183 -7.37 24.28 12.48
N GLU A 184 -8.43 23.92 13.18
CA GLU A 184 -8.46 23.90 14.65
C GLU A 184 -7.73 22.65 15.20
N PRO A 185 -6.71 22.80 16.06
CA PRO A 185 -5.92 21.68 16.56
C PRO A 185 -6.71 20.76 17.50
N GLU A 186 -7.62 21.30 18.31
CA GLU A 186 -8.49 20.53 19.22
C GLU A 186 -9.34 19.52 18.46
N LYS A 187 -10.07 19.98 17.42
CA LYS A 187 -10.87 19.13 16.55
C LYS A 187 -10.03 18.05 15.84
N ARG A 188 -8.78 18.35 15.48
CA ARG A 188 -7.88 17.36 14.88
C ARG A 188 -7.52 16.26 15.87
N ILE A 189 -7.21 16.61 17.12
CA ILE A 189 -6.91 15.62 18.15
C ILE A 189 -8.12 14.73 18.40
N ASP A 190 -9.32 15.30 18.52
CA ASP A 190 -10.54 14.53 18.73
C ASP A 190 -10.84 13.58 17.56
N LEU A 191 -10.66 14.04 16.31
CA LEU A 191 -10.76 13.18 15.12
C LEU A 191 -9.73 12.05 15.13
N CYS A 192 -8.48 12.36 15.50
CA CYS A 192 -7.41 11.37 15.61
C CYS A 192 -7.75 10.30 16.65
N VAL A 193 -8.17 10.71 17.85
CA VAL A 193 -8.56 9.79 18.94
C VAL A 193 -9.73 8.91 18.51
N LYS A 194 -10.75 9.50 17.87
CA LYS A 194 -11.90 8.76 17.33
C LYS A 194 -11.45 7.68 16.34
N TRP A 195 -10.64 8.03 15.34
CA TRP A 195 -10.19 7.07 14.33
C TRP A 195 -9.21 6.03 14.88
N MET A 196 -8.41 6.37 15.89
CA MET A 196 -7.60 5.39 16.60
C MET A 196 -8.47 4.41 17.43
N GLY A 197 -9.56 4.90 18.02
CA GLY A 197 -10.57 4.06 18.67
C GLY A 197 -11.20 3.07 17.68
N GLU A 198 -11.71 3.57 16.55
CA GLU A 198 -12.25 2.74 15.47
C GLU A 198 -11.21 1.74 14.95
N ARG A 199 -9.93 2.13 14.86
CA ARG A 199 -8.83 1.23 14.50
C ARG A 199 -8.70 0.06 15.46
N ASN A 200 -8.71 0.34 16.76
CA ASN A 200 -8.55 -0.67 17.79
C ASN A 200 -9.74 -1.62 17.80
N GLU A 201 -10.96 -1.10 17.66
CA GLU A 201 -12.16 -1.90 17.49
C GLU A 201 -12.07 -2.78 16.24
N ASN A 202 -11.70 -2.21 15.09
CA ASN A 202 -11.50 -2.97 13.86
C ASN A 202 -10.41 -4.02 13.99
N ASN A 203 -9.32 -3.76 14.70
CA ASN A 203 -8.28 -4.75 14.96
C ASN A 203 -8.79 -5.87 15.88
N THR A 204 -9.62 -5.55 16.88
CA THR A 204 -10.31 -6.58 17.68
C THR A 204 -11.36 -7.35 16.88
N LEU A 205 -11.98 -6.73 15.87
CA LEU A 205 -12.93 -7.37 14.96
C LEU A 205 -12.22 -8.22 13.90
N GLU A 206 -11.03 -7.83 13.43
CA GLU A 206 -10.14 -8.66 12.60
C GLU A 206 -9.59 -9.85 13.38
N LEU A 207 -9.33 -9.69 14.67
CA LEU A 207 -9.03 -10.80 15.59
C LEU A 207 -10.26 -11.67 15.90
N LYS A 208 -11.49 -11.15 15.73
CA LYS A 208 -12.77 -11.86 15.93
C LYS A 208 -13.43 -12.32 14.62
N LEU A 209 -12.86 -12.00 13.47
CA LEU A 209 -13.29 -12.56 12.18
C LEU A 209 -13.04 -14.06 12.27
N PRO A 210 -14.10 -14.86 12.08
CA PRO A 210 -14.08 -16.23 12.52
C PRO A 210 -13.01 -16.99 11.75
N SER A 211 -12.27 -17.82 12.48
CA SER A 211 -11.47 -18.94 12.02
C SER A 211 -12.29 -20.01 11.27
N SER A 212 -13.30 -19.58 10.50
CA SER A 212 -14.32 -20.39 9.82
C SER A 212 -14.23 -20.19 8.31
N ILE A 213 -13.01 -20.17 7.78
CA ILE A 213 -12.69 -20.70 6.44
C ILE A 213 -11.40 -21.51 6.57
N VAL A 214 -11.37 -22.41 7.55
CA VAL A 214 -10.49 -23.58 7.47
C VAL A 214 -11.33 -24.66 6.78
N PRO A 215 -10.91 -25.17 5.60
CA PRO A 215 -11.61 -26.29 4.98
C PRO A 215 -11.74 -27.42 6.00
N ALA A 216 -12.92 -28.03 6.05
CA ALA A 216 -13.26 -29.13 6.94
C ALA A 216 -12.37 -30.34 6.67
N SER A 217 -11.17 -30.34 7.24
CA SER A 217 -10.24 -31.48 7.32
C SER A 217 -9.19 -31.17 8.38
N GLN A 218 -9.65 -31.05 9.63
CA GLN A 218 -8.94 -31.48 10.84
C GLN A 218 -9.74 -30.97 12.04
N LYS A 219 -10.61 -31.84 12.59
CA LYS A 219 -11.13 -31.66 13.95
C LYS A 219 -9.91 -31.55 14.89
N PRO A 220 -9.81 -30.55 15.77
CA PRO A 220 -8.81 -30.56 16.82
C PRO A 220 -9.26 -31.62 17.84
N GLN A 221 -8.75 -32.84 17.70
CA GLN A 221 -8.72 -33.75 18.83
C GLN A 221 -7.74 -33.17 19.85
N ASN A 222 -8.30 -32.53 20.88
CA ASN A 222 -7.65 -32.36 22.17
C ASN A 222 -7.35 -33.76 22.75
N LYS A 223 -6.26 -34.35 22.28
CA LYS A 223 -5.51 -35.40 22.95
C LYS A 223 -4.06 -34.92 22.92
N GLY A 224 -3.45 -34.76 24.10
CA GLY A 224 -2.13 -34.18 24.27
C GLY A 224 -1.15 -34.59 23.17
N ARG A 225 -0.94 -33.69 22.20
CA ARG A 225 0.12 -33.81 21.20
C ARG A 225 1.29 -33.00 21.73
N LYS A 226 2.37 -33.72 22.04
CA LYS A 226 3.71 -33.14 22.15
C LYS A 226 3.88 -32.14 21.02
N VAL A 227 4.25 -30.90 21.35
CA VAL A 227 4.71 -29.90 20.39
C VAL A 227 5.75 -30.59 19.50
N PRO A 228 5.52 -30.78 18.19
CA PRO A 228 6.56 -31.28 17.33
C PRO A 228 7.71 -30.27 17.40
N ASN A 229 8.92 -30.73 17.67
CA ASN A 229 10.11 -29.87 17.66
C ASN A 229 10.12 -29.05 16.37
N ALA A 230 10.35 -27.73 16.45
CA ALA A 230 10.53 -26.87 15.27
C ALA A 230 11.58 -27.41 14.28
N LYS A 231 12.54 -28.21 14.78
CA LYS A 231 13.50 -28.96 13.96
C LYS A 231 12.84 -29.93 12.97
N ASN A 232 11.77 -30.62 13.38
CA ASN A 232 11.10 -31.61 12.53
C ASN A 232 10.34 -30.97 11.35
N GLN A 233 9.86 -29.73 11.49
CA GLN A 233 9.17 -29.03 10.39
C GLN A 233 10.14 -28.60 9.29
N VAL A 234 11.32 -28.10 9.68
CA VAL A 234 12.35 -27.69 8.72
C VAL A 234 12.92 -28.91 7.97
N GLU A 235 13.10 -30.04 8.66
CA GLU A 235 13.52 -31.30 8.04
C GLU A 235 12.49 -31.82 7.03
N GLN A 236 11.20 -31.79 7.37
CA GLN A 236 10.13 -32.16 6.42
C GLN A 236 10.09 -31.23 5.19
N LEU A 237 10.29 -29.93 5.39
CA LEU A 237 10.33 -28.98 4.29
C LEU A 237 11.51 -29.25 3.35
N GLU A 238 12.68 -29.55 3.90
CA GLU A 238 13.85 -29.94 3.12
C GLU A 238 13.61 -31.20 2.30
N GLU A 239 12.99 -32.23 2.87
CA GLU A 239 12.61 -33.45 2.13
C GLU A 239 11.66 -33.12 0.96
N THR A 240 10.64 -32.28 1.20
CA THR A 240 9.70 -31.89 0.14
C THR A 240 10.37 -31.08 -0.97
N LEU A 241 11.28 -30.16 -0.63
CA LEU A 241 11.97 -29.32 -1.60
C LEU A 241 13.00 -30.12 -2.41
N ASN A 242 13.69 -31.08 -1.79
CA ASN A 242 14.58 -32.00 -2.52
C ASN A 242 13.84 -32.91 -3.50
N GLY A 243 12.55 -33.17 -3.28
CA GLY A 243 11.71 -33.95 -4.18
C GLY A 243 11.21 -33.18 -5.41
N ILE A 244 11.45 -31.86 -5.49
CA ILE A 244 10.99 -31.00 -6.57
C ILE A 244 12.13 -30.73 -7.56
N GLU A 245 11.88 -30.95 -8.84
CA GLU A 245 12.82 -30.60 -9.91
C GLU A 245 12.72 -29.10 -10.23
N PHE A 246 13.60 -28.30 -9.62
CA PHE A 246 13.73 -26.87 -9.92
C PHE A 246 14.63 -26.60 -11.13
N THR A 247 14.43 -25.46 -11.79
CA THR A 247 15.44 -24.86 -12.67
C THR A 247 16.64 -24.39 -11.83
N GLU A 248 17.85 -24.41 -12.39
CA GLU A 248 19.11 -24.07 -11.69
C GLU A 248 19.03 -22.74 -10.92
N GLU A 249 18.53 -21.68 -11.57
CA GLU A 249 18.37 -20.35 -10.94
C GLU A 249 17.44 -20.34 -9.71
N ILE A 250 16.38 -21.16 -9.74
CA ILE A 250 15.38 -21.23 -8.67
C ILE A 250 15.91 -22.09 -7.52
N SER A 251 16.56 -23.20 -7.86
CA SER A 251 17.20 -24.12 -6.91
C SER A 251 18.16 -23.37 -6.00
N ASP A 252 19.10 -22.61 -6.59
CA ASP A 252 20.10 -21.84 -5.83
C ASP A 252 19.46 -20.88 -4.83
N ARG A 253 18.39 -20.19 -5.24
CA ARG A 253 17.69 -19.25 -4.37
C ARG A 253 16.95 -19.96 -3.23
N VAL A 254 16.21 -21.03 -3.54
CA VAL A 254 15.42 -21.77 -2.56
C VAL A 254 16.32 -22.43 -1.51
N PHE A 255 17.41 -23.09 -1.93
CA PHE A 255 18.33 -23.73 -1.00
C PHE A 255 19.16 -22.73 -0.19
N SER A 256 19.51 -21.57 -0.75
CA SER A 256 20.15 -20.48 0.00
C SER A 256 19.26 -19.98 1.14
N GLU A 257 17.97 -19.77 0.87
CA GLU A 257 16.99 -19.35 1.88
C GLU A 257 16.67 -20.46 2.89
N LEU A 258 16.65 -21.73 2.47
CA LEU A 258 16.51 -22.87 3.38
C LEU A 258 17.69 -22.98 4.35
N HIS A 259 18.92 -22.80 3.84
CA HIS A 259 20.11 -22.75 4.69
C HIS A 259 20.07 -21.57 5.66
N ARG A 260 19.54 -20.41 5.21
CA ARG A 260 19.30 -19.26 6.10
C ARG A 260 18.29 -19.60 7.20
N LEU A 261 17.16 -20.24 6.85
CA LEU A 261 16.13 -20.66 7.80
C LEU A 261 16.69 -21.62 8.86
N LYS A 262 17.52 -22.59 8.47
CA LYS A 262 18.15 -23.56 9.39
C LYS A 262 19.06 -22.91 10.44
N ASN A 263 19.74 -21.83 10.06
CA ASN A 263 20.67 -21.11 10.93
C ASN A 263 20.00 -19.98 11.72
N MET A 264 18.75 -19.63 11.38
CA MET A 264 17.98 -18.61 12.09
C MET A 264 17.39 -19.17 13.39
N ASN A 265 17.40 -18.33 14.44
CA ASN A 265 16.71 -18.63 15.68
C ASN A 265 15.19 -18.47 15.49
N SER A 266 14.40 -19.44 15.95
CA SER A 266 12.93 -19.45 15.84
C SER A 266 12.24 -18.29 16.56
N GLN A 267 12.94 -17.56 17.43
CA GLN A 267 12.44 -16.34 18.08
C GLN A 267 12.56 -15.07 17.21
N GLN A 268 13.23 -15.14 16.05
CA GLN A 268 13.34 -13.99 15.15
C GLN A 268 12.04 -13.76 14.38
N SER A 269 11.65 -12.48 14.23
CA SER A 269 10.42 -12.05 13.54
C SER A 269 10.35 -12.46 12.06
N GLU A 270 11.50 -12.67 11.42
CA GLU A 270 11.58 -13.10 10.03
C GLU A 270 11.43 -14.62 9.86
N TYR A 271 11.62 -15.41 10.92
CA TYR A 271 11.64 -16.87 10.84
C TYR A 271 10.32 -17.42 10.29
N ASN A 272 9.19 -16.97 10.85
CA ASN A 272 7.86 -17.41 10.40
C ASN A 272 7.54 -16.93 8.97
N ILE A 273 8.05 -15.77 8.57
CA ILE A 273 7.83 -15.23 7.21
C ILE A 273 8.56 -16.11 6.20
N LEU A 274 9.81 -16.45 6.49
CA LEU A 274 10.64 -17.28 5.63
C LEU A 274 10.14 -18.72 5.55
N LEU A 275 9.69 -19.27 6.68
CA LEU A 275 9.05 -20.58 6.75
C LEU A 275 7.80 -20.64 5.86
N ASN A 276 6.88 -19.68 6.02
CA ASN A 276 5.66 -19.62 5.22
C ASN A 276 5.96 -19.45 3.72
N TRP A 277 7.01 -18.71 3.38
CA TRP A 277 7.43 -18.54 1.99
C TRP A 277 7.96 -19.86 1.40
N LEU A 278 8.83 -20.57 2.12
CA LEU A 278 9.34 -21.88 1.69
C LEU A 278 8.23 -22.94 1.62
N GLU A 279 7.28 -22.92 2.55
CA GLU A 279 6.07 -23.76 2.50
C GLU A 279 5.23 -23.48 1.24
N LEU A 280 5.04 -22.19 0.91
CA LEU A 280 4.32 -21.80 -0.30
C LEU A 280 5.06 -22.29 -1.55
N VAL A 281 6.39 -22.11 -1.60
CA VAL A 281 7.22 -22.60 -2.71
C VAL A 281 7.07 -24.12 -2.85
N ALA A 282 7.14 -24.88 -1.76
CA ALA A 282 6.98 -26.33 -1.78
C ALA A 282 5.57 -26.77 -2.21
N ALA A 283 4.54 -25.99 -1.89
CA ALA A 283 3.15 -26.29 -2.24
C ALA A 283 2.79 -25.96 -3.71
N LEU A 284 3.66 -25.26 -4.44
CA LEU A 284 3.39 -24.94 -5.84
C LEU A 284 3.46 -26.19 -6.74
N PRO A 285 2.60 -26.29 -7.77
CA PRO A 285 2.56 -27.41 -8.69
C PRO A 285 3.71 -27.31 -9.73
N TRP A 286 4.95 -27.47 -9.27
CA TRP A 286 6.14 -27.47 -10.14
C TRP A 286 6.03 -28.55 -11.22
N ASN A 287 6.47 -28.20 -12.44
CA ASN A 287 6.48 -29.07 -13.63
C ASN A 287 5.12 -29.69 -14.02
N THR A 288 4.02 -29.26 -13.40
CA THR A 288 2.67 -29.70 -13.74
C THR A 288 1.92 -28.53 -14.35
N SER A 289 1.71 -28.61 -15.66
CA SER A 289 0.91 -27.64 -16.41
C SER A 289 -0.15 -28.36 -17.23
N THR A 290 -1.31 -27.73 -17.39
CA THR A 290 -2.32 -28.17 -18.35
C THR A 290 -2.01 -27.54 -19.70
N VAL A 291 -2.20 -28.30 -20.78
CA VAL A 291 -2.10 -27.74 -22.15
C VAL A 291 -3.22 -26.72 -22.35
N ASP A 292 -2.85 -25.53 -22.82
CA ASP A 292 -3.80 -24.47 -23.12
C ASP A 292 -4.50 -24.74 -24.47
N ASP A 293 -5.83 -24.76 -24.48
CA ASP A 293 -6.64 -24.74 -25.71
C ASP A 293 -7.42 -23.43 -25.77
N ILE A 294 -6.89 -22.44 -26.50
CA ILE A 294 -7.50 -21.11 -26.59
C ILE A 294 -8.34 -21.00 -27.86
N GLU A 295 -9.64 -21.23 -27.72
CA GLU A 295 -10.62 -21.02 -28.77
C GLU A 295 -11.60 -19.89 -28.41
N ILE A 296 -11.48 -18.75 -29.10
CA ILE A 296 -12.24 -17.52 -28.81
C ILE A 296 -13.75 -17.76 -28.92
N SER A 297 -14.19 -18.56 -29.89
CA SER A 297 -15.61 -18.91 -30.09
C SER A 297 -16.16 -19.67 -28.89
N LYS A 298 -15.45 -20.70 -28.41
CA LYS A 298 -15.81 -21.43 -27.19
C LYS A 298 -15.81 -20.54 -25.96
N ALA A 299 -14.78 -19.69 -25.82
CA ALA A 299 -14.67 -18.77 -24.70
C ALA A 299 -15.84 -17.78 -24.63
N ARG A 300 -16.31 -17.26 -25.78
CA ARG A 300 -17.47 -16.37 -25.85
C ARG A 300 -18.74 -17.05 -25.33
N THR A 301 -18.99 -18.29 -25.75
CA THR A 301 -20.17 -19.06 -25.30
C THR A 301 -20.11 -19.33 -23.80
N ILE A 302 -18.97 -19.83 -23.30
CA ILE A 302 -18.79 -20.16 -21.88
C ILE A 302 -18.91 -18.90 -21.00
N LEU A 303 -18.34 -17.77 -21.42
CA LEU A 303 -18.45 -16.50 -20.68
C LEU A 303 -19.87 -15.91 -20.70
N ALA A 304 -20.63 -16.14 -21.78
CA ALA A 304 -22.03 -15.72 -21.85
C ALA A 304 -22.92 -16.55 -20.93
N GLU A 305 -22.71 -17.87 -20.88
CA GLU A 305 -23.48 -18.79 -20.01
C GLU A 305 -23.16 -18.64 -18.52
N SER A 306 -21.92 -18.27 -18.19
CA SER A 306 -21.44 -18.28 -16.79
C SER A 306 -21.96 -17.11 -15.95
N HIS A 307 -22.40 -16.00 -16.56
CA HIS A 307 -22.84 -14.81 -15.84
C HIS A 307 -23.68 -13.89 -16.74
N GLU A 308 -24.89 -13.49 -16.35
CA GLU A 308 -25.77 -12.66 -17.21
C GLU A 308 -25.31 -11.20 -17.33
N ALA A 309 -24.58 -10.66 -16.36
CA ALA A 309 -24.07 -9.28 -16.36
C ALA A 309 -22.56 -9.20 -16.63
N MET A 310 -22.03 -7.97 -16.74
CA MET A 310 -20.59 -7.63 -16.89
C MET A 310 -20.03 -7.77 -18.32
N ASP A 311 -20.77 -7.26 -19.30
CA ASP A 311 -20.37 -7.32 -20.72
C ASP A 311 -19.02 -6.66 -20.99
N ASP A 312 -18.74 -5.52 -20.35
CA ASP A 312 -17.44 -4.84 -20.45
C ASP A 312 -16.27 -5.74 -19.98
N VAL A 313 -16.50 -6.52 -18.91
CA VAL A 313 -15.48 -7.42 -18.35
C VAL A 313 -15.29 -8.65 -19.25
N LYS A 314 -16.39 -9.24 -19.73
CA LYS A 314 -16.34 -10.36 -20.68
C LYS A 314 -15.62 -9.95 -21.97
N GLN A 315 -15.90 -8.75 -22.48
CA GLN A 315 -15.24 -8.21 -23.65
C GLN A 315 -13.73 -8.06 -23.42
N ARG A 316 -13.32 -7.51 -22.27
CA ARG A 316 -11.90 -7.38 -21.90
C ARG A 316 -11.19 -8.73 -21.77
N VAL A 317 -11.88 -9.73 -21.24
CA VAL A 317 -11.37 -11.11 -21.13
C VAL A 317 -11.19 -11.72 -22.52
N LEU A 318 -12.15 -11.54 -23.44
CA LEU A 318 -12.04 -12.02 -24.82
C LEU A 318 -10.88 -11.35 -25.57
N GLU A 319 -10.70 -10.04 -25.40
CA GLU A 319 -9.54 -9.31 -25.94
C GLU A 319 -8.22 -9.90 -25.44
N HIS A 320 -8.14 -10.16 -24.13
CA HIS A 320 -6.97 -10.77 -23.52
C HIS A 320 -6.69 -12.17 -24.09
N LEU A 321 -7.71 -13.03 -24.19
CA LEU A 321 -7.57 -14.36 -24.78
C LEU A 321 -7.16 -14.30 -26.26
N ALA A 322 -7.63 -13.30 -27.01
CA ALA A 322 -7.22 -13.08 -28.39
C ALA A 322 -5.73 -12.72 -28.50
N VAL A 323 -5.22 -11.87 -27.61
CA VAL A 323 -3.79 -11.53 -27.54
C VAL A 323 -2.96 -12.76 -27.15
N CYS A 324 -3.40 -13.55 -26.18
CA CYS A 324 -2.73 -14.78 -25.76
C CYS A 324 -2.65 -15.80 -26.91
N LYS A 325 -3.73 -15.94 -27.70
CA LYS A 325 -3.76 -16.79 -28.89
C LYS A 325 -2.78 -16.30 -29.98
N MET A 326 -2.63 -14.99 -30.15
CA MET A 326 -1.75 -14.42 -31.16
C MET A 326 -0.26 -14.58 -30.80
N ASN A 327 0.09 -14.44 -29.52
CA ASN A 327 1.47 -14.42 -29.05
C ASN A 327 2.01 -15.81 -28.65
N ASN A 328 1.20 -16.87 -28.71
CA ASN A 328 1.52 -18.25 -28.29
C ASN A 328 2.20 -18.36 -26.90
N SER A 329 2.08 -17.32 -26.08
CA SER A 329 2.66 -17.23 -24.75
C SER A 329 1.87 -16.23 -23.91
N VAL A 330 1.62 -16.61 -22.66
CA VAL A 330 0.85 -15.82 -21.68
C VAL A 330 1.80 -15.03 -20.76
N ASN A 331 3.11 -15.04 -21.05
CA ASN A 331 4.14 -14.58 -20.12
C ASN A 331 3.98 -13.10 -19.76
N GLY A 332 3.60 -12.84 -18.50
CA GLY A 332 3.66 -11.52 -17.86
C GLY A 332 2.36 -10.72 -17.78
N MET A 333 1.24 -11.19 -18.35
CA MET A 333 -0.03 -10.46 -18.25
C MET A 333 -0.94 -11.00 -17.15
N ILE A 334 -1.10 -10.23 -16.07
CA ILE A 334 -1.99 -10.55 -14.95
C ILE A 334 -3.35 -9.87 -15.17
N LEU A 335 -4.43 -10.64 -15.21
CA LEU A 335 -5.80 -10.11 -15.16
C LEU A 335 -6.20 -9.82 -13.71
N CYS A 336 -6.52 -8.57 -13.41
CA CYS A 336 -6.97 -8.13 -12.09
C CYS A 336 -8.46 -7.73 -12.13
N PHE A 337 -9.30 -8.42 -11.36
CA PHE A 337 -10.72 -8.10 -11.21
C PHE A 337 -10.97 -7.40 -9.87
N THR A 338 -11.45 -6.16 -9.91
CA THR A 338 -11.71 -5.34 -8.70
C THR A 338 -13.19 -5.13 -8.45
N GLY A 339 -13.62 -5.03 -7.18
CA GLY A 339 -14.96 -4.57 -6.79
C GLY A 339 -15.46 -5.20 -5.48
N PRO A 340 -16.69 -4.87 -5.02
CA PRO A 340 -17.29 -5.44 -3.82
C PRO A 340 -17.33 -7.00 -3.81
N PRO A 341 -17.35 -7.62 -2.62
CA PRO A 341 -17.53 -9.07 -2.49
C PRO A 341 -18.89 -9.50 -3.03
N GLY A 342 -18.98 -10.71 -3.59
CA GLY A 342 -20.25 -11.28 -4.10
C GLY A 342 -20.59 -11.00 -5.56
N ILE A 343 -19.84 -10.11 -6.26
CA ILE A 343 -20.10 -9.76 -7.68
C ILE A 343 -19.47 -10.78 -8.65
N GLY A 344 -19.51 -12.07 -8.34
CA GLY A 344 -19.14 -13.11 -9.32
C GLY A 344 -17.68 -13.18 -9.79
N LYS A 345 -16.71 -12.50 -9.16
CA LYS A 345 -15.28 -12.53 -9.58
C LYS A 345 -14.71 -13.95 -9.69
N THR A 346 -14.99 -14.78 -8.70
CA THR A 346 -14.58 -16.19 -8.70
C THR A 346 -15.27 -16.98 -9.80
N SER A 347 -16.53 -16.66 -10.12
CA SER A 347 -17.28 -17.30 -11.20
C SER A 347 -16.70 -16.98 -12.56
N ILE A 348 -16.32 -15.72 -12.81
CA ILE A 348 -15.61 -15.31 -14.04
C ILE A 348 -14.25 -16.00 -14.13
N ALA A 349 -13.48 -16.05 -13.05
CA ALA A 349 -12.19 -16.73 -13.04
C ALA A 349 -12.30 -18.23 -13.37
N LYS A 350 -13.36 -18.90 -12.86
CA LYS A 350 -13.69 -20.29 -13.22
C LYS A 350 -14.07 -20.43 -14.69
N ALA A 351 -14.89 -19.53 -15.22
CA ALA A 351 -15.30 -19.53 -16.63
C ALA A 351 -14.10 -19.35 -17.57
N ILE A 352 -13.14 -18.48 -17.21
CA ILE A 352 -11.89 -18.31 -17.94
C ILE A 352 -11.08 -19.61 -17.93
N ALA A 353 -10.87 -20.22 -16.75
CA ALA A 353 -10.15 -21.48 -16.64
C ALA A 353 -10.80 -22.57 -17.49
N GLN A 354 -12.12 -22.71 -17.43
CA GLN A 354 -12.88 -23.67 -18.23
C GLN A 354 -12.75 -23.39 -19.74
N SER A 355 -12.79 -22.11 -20.15
CA SER A 355 -12.64 -21.72 -21.56
C SER A 355 -11.27 -22.04 -22.15
N MET A 356 -10.24 -22.13 -21.30
CA MET A 356 -8.87 -22.45 -21.69
C MET A 356 -8.52 -23.93 -21.50
N GLY A 357 -9.45 -24.74 -20.96
CA GLY A 357 -9.17 -26.13 -20.57
C GLY A 357 -8.26 -26.28 -19.33
N ARG A 358 -8.10 -25.21 -18.54
CA ARG A 358 -7.26 -25.20 -17.33
C ARG A 358 -8.04 -25.65 -16.10
N LYS A 359 -7.33 -26.28 -15.15
CA LYS A 359 -7.89 -26.55 -13.81
C LYS A 359 -7.93 -25.27 -12.99
N PHE A 360 -9.10 -24.95 -12.44
CA PHE A 360 -9.25 -23.82 -11.52
C PHE A 360 -8.79 -24.23 -10.11
N GLN A 361 -7.74 -23.60 -9.61
CA GLN A 361 -7.25 -23.74 -8.24
C GLN A 361 -7.62 -22.47 -7.44
N ARG A 362 -8.02 -22.63 -6.17
CA ARG A 362 -8.36 -21.54 -5.25
C ARG A 362 -7.46 -21.54 -4.03
#